data_AF-A0A160V9I8-F1
#
_entry.id   AF-A0A160V9I8-F1
#
_cell.length_a   1.000
_cell.length_b   1.000
_cell.length_c   1.000
_cell.angle_alpha   90.00
_cell.angle_beta   90.00
_cell.angle_gamma   90.00
#
_symmetry.space_group_name_H-M   'P 1'
#
loop_
_entity.id
_entity.type
_entity.pdbx_description
1 polymer ?
#
loop_
_entity_poly.entity_id
_entity_poly.type
_entity_poly.pdbx_seq_one_letter_code
_entity_poly.pdbx_strand_id
1 'polypeptide(L)' 'MAKFSKGQRIRATSGREGVITFVALPTTVSLPTESAGETRSAFVQGYVVRFDGDDKPQDMGERELEAV' A
#
# COMPACT_ATOMS: atom_id res chain seq x y z
N MET A 1 9.39 6.82 9.91
CA MET A 1 8.97 5.62 10.68
C MET A 1 7.67 5.12 10.06
N ALA A 2 7.53 3.81 9.82
CA ALA A 2 6.29 3.27 9.26
C ALA A 2 5.15 3.38 10.29
N LYS A 3 3.98 3.83 9.83
CA LYS A 3 2.78 4.00 10.67
C LYS A 3 2.11 2.65 10.98
N PHE A 4 2.22 1.70 10.05
CA PHE A 4 1.65 0.37 10.18
C PHE A 4 2.69 -0.71 9.89
N SER A 5 2.48 -1.89 10.46
CA SER A 5 3.36 -3.05 10.27
C SER A 5 2.68 -4.16 9.49
N LYS A 6 3.47 -5.03 8.84
CA LYS A 6 2.95 -6.24 8.20
C LYS A 6 2.18 -7.09 9.22
N GLY A 7 1.02 -7.61 8.83
CA GLY A 7 0.13 -8.39 9.69
C GLY A 7 -0.84 -7.55 10.54
N GLN A 8 -0.67 -6.24 10.60
CA GLN A 8 -1.57 -5.37 11.34
C GLN A 8 -2.95 -5.28 10.65
N ARG A 9 -4.04 -5.46 11.43
CA ARG A 9 -5.39 -5.11 10.98
C ARG A 9 -5.58 -3.60 10.94
N ILE A 10 -6.17 -3.11 9.87
CA ILE A 10 -6.47 -1.69 9.67
C ILE A 10 -7.89 -1.52 9.14
N ARG A 11 -8.42 -0.31 9.30
CA ARG A 11 -9.64 0.15 8.64
C ARG A 11 -9.29 1.32 7.74
N ALA A 12 -9.52 1.16 6.44
CA ALA A 12 -9.29 2.23 5.48
C ALA A 12 -10.34 3.33 5.65
N THR A 13 -10.04 4.53 5.15
CA THR A 13 -10.97 5.67 5.15
C THR A 13 -12.25 5.39 4.35
N SER A 14 -12.20 4.46 3.40
CA SER A 14 -13.38 3.92 2.70
C SER A 14 -14.30 3.07 3.60
N GLY A 15 -13.91 2.81 4.84
CA GLY A 15 -14.65 1.99 5.80
C GLY A 15 -14.33 0.49 5.73
N ARG A 16 -13.62 0.04 4.69
CA ARG A 16 -13.21 -1.35 4.50
C ARG A 16 -12.14 -1.76 5.51
N GLU A 17 -12.23 -2.98 6.00
CA GLU A 17 -11.21 -3.58 6.88
C GLU A 17 -10.29 -4.51 6.10
N GLY A 18 -9.06 -4.65 6.57
CA GLY A 18 -8.09 -5.53 5.95
C GLY A 18 -6.81 -5.67 6.77
N VAL A 19 -5.85 -6.41 6.21
CA VAL A 19 -4.54 -6.69 6.82
C VAL A 19 -3.43 -6.15 5.92
N ILE A 20 -2.44 -5.49 6.52
CA ILE A 20 -1.23 -5.09 5.80
C ILE A 20 -0.44 -6.34 5.40
N THR A 21 -0.27 -6.58 4.10
CA THR A 21 0.54 -7.70 3.58
C THR A 21 1.97 -7.27 3.24
N PHE A 22 2.17 -5.99 2.90
CA PHE A 22 3.47 -5.43 2.57
C PHE A 22 3.59 -3.97 3.01
N VAL A 23 4.76 -3.61 3.52
CA VAL A 23 5.17 -2.23 3.83
C VAL A 23 6.25 -1.85 2.82
N ALA A 24 5.98 -0.87 1.97
CA ALA A 24 6.94 -0.45 0.95
C ALA A 24 8.15 0.25 1.57
N LEU A 25 9.21 0.46 0.79
CA LEU A 25 10.24 1.41 1.22
C LEU A 25 9.67 2.84 1.21
N PRO A 26 10.00 3.70 2.19
CA PRO A 26 9.58 5.10 2.17
C PRO A 26 10.08 5.77 0.89
N THR A 27 9.21 6.56 0.25
CA THR A 27 9.59 7.37 -0.91
C THR A 27 9.51 8.85 -0.55
N THR A 28 10.42 9.63 -1.12
CA THR A 28 10.40 11.10 -0.99
C THR A 28 9.61 11.67 -2.16
N VAL A 29 8.63 12.52 -1.86
CA VAL A 29 7.87 13.26 -2.87
C VAL A 29 8.14 14.76 -2.73
N SER A 30 8.30 15.43 -3.86
CA SER A 30 8.41 16.88 -3.92
C SER A 30 7.02 17.50 -3.95
N LEU A 31 6.73 18.35 -2.98
CA LEU A 31 5.49 19.10 -2.93
C LEU A 31 5.70 20.45 -3.63
N PRO A 32 4.87 20.80 -4.62
CA PRO A 32 4.87 22.13 -5.18
C PRO A 32 4.40 23.11 -4.10
N THR A 33 5.19 24.14 -3.83
CA THR A 33 4.82 25.25 -2.97
C THR A 33 4.25 26.37 -3.84
N GLU A 34 3.04 26.84 -3.53
CA GLU A 34 2.37 27.93 -4.27
C GLU A 34 3.06 29.30 -4.10
N SER A 35 4.14 29.40 -3.32
CA SER A 35 4.88 30.64 -3.13
C SER A 35 6.38 30.41 -3.02
N ALA A 36 7.11 31.03 -3.95
CA ALA A 36 8.53 31.37 -3.92
C ALA A 36 9.54 30.23 -3.65
N GLY A 37 9.87 29.46 -4.70
CA GLY A 37 11.22 28.92 -4.91
C GLY A 37 11.74 27.80 -3.99
N GLU A 38 11.03 27.45 -2.92
CA GLU A 38 11.48 26.43 -1.96
C GLU A 38 10.71 25.11 -2.16
N THR A 39 11.36 24.10 -2.74
CA THR A 39 10.75 22.76 -2.92
C THR A 39 10.72 22.05 -1.57
N ARG A 40 9.52 21.78 -1.04
CA ARG A 40 9.37 20.99 0.18
C ARG A 40 9.33 19.50 -0.16
N SER A 41 10.13 18.70 0.52
CA SER A 41 10.10 17.25 0.40
C SER A 41 9.28 16.62 1.53
N ALA A 42 8.40 15.68 1.21
CA ALA A 42 7.66 14.88 2.17
C ALA A 42 8.01 13.40 2.03
N PHE A 43 8.01 12.67 3.13
CA PHE A 43 8.18 11.22 3.13
C PHE A 43 6.81 10.55 3.10
N VAL A 44 6.58 9.73 2.07
CA VAL A 44 5.36 8.93 1.92
C VAL A 44 5.70 7.47 2.17
N GLN A 45 4.90 6.83 3.02
CA GLN A 45 5.01 5.41 3.32
C GLN A 45 3.86 4.67 2.62
N GLY A 46 4.20 3.85 1.62
CA GLY A 46 3.24 3.00 0.92
C GLY A 46 2.96 1.69 1.66
N TYR A 47 1.74 1.16 1.50
CA TYR A 47 1.31 -0.12 2.06
C TYR A 47 0.47 -0.90 1.05
N VAL A 48 0.61 -2.22 1.05
CA VAL A 48 -0.33 -3.13 0.36
C VAL A 48 -1.23 -3.74 1.43
N VAL A 49 -2.54 -3.67 1.18
CA VAL A 49 -3.57 -4.16 2.09
C VAL A 49 -4.38 -5.23 1.37
N ARG A 50 -4.54 -6.40 2.00
CA ARG A 50 -5.57 -7.36 1.60
C ARG A 50 -6.84 -7.01 2.36
N PHE A 51 -7.86 -6.53 1.65
CA PHE A 51 -9.14 -6.23 2.26
C PHE A 51 -9.96 -7.49 2.48
N ASP A 52 -10.75 -7.50 3.55
CA ASP A 52 -11.70 -8.56 3.81
C ASP A 52 -12.75 -8.60 2.68
N GLY A 53 -13.08 -9.80 2.21
CA GLY A 53 -14.00 -10.01 1.09
C GLY A 53 -13.38 -9.88 -0.31
N ASP A 54 -12.09 -9.54 -0.44
CA ASP A 54 -11.35 -9.63 -1.72
C ASP A 54 -10.92 -11.08 -2.06
N ASP A 55 -11.29 -12.07 -1.25
CA ASP A 55 -11.21 -13.50 -1.59
C ASP A 55 -12.20 -13.80 -2.73
N LYS A 56 -11.91 -13.30 -3.94
CA LYS A 56 -12.46 -13.91 -5.14
C LYS A 56 -11.94 -15.35 -5.16
N PRO A 57 -12.81 -16.35 -5.41
CA PRO A 57 -12.31 -17.67 -5.75
C PRO A 57 -11.32 -17.46 -6.90
N GLN A 58 -10.05 -17.82 -6.69
CA GLN A 58 -9.15 -17.97 -7.81
C GLN A 58 -9.85 -18.96 -8.72
N ASP A 59 -10.26 -18.49 -9.91
CA ASP A 59 -10.82 -19.35 -10.93
C ASP A 59 -9.81 -20.49 -11.07
N MET A 60 -10.19 -21.70 -10.62
CA MET A 60 -9.32 -22.88 -10.53
C MET A 60 -9.04 -23.45 -11.92
N GLY A 61 -8.70 -22.58 -12.87
CA GLY A 61 -7.92 -22.93 -14.04
C GLY A 61 -6.46 -22.87 -13.65
N GLU A 62 -6.00 -23.90 -12.97
CA GLU A 62 -4.59 -24.15 -12.65
C GLU A 62 -3.75 -24.01 -13.93
N ARG A 63 -3.19 -22.82 -14.15
CA ARG A 63 -2.02 -22.64 -15.02
C ARG A 63 -0.84 -22.55 -14.09
N GLU A 64 -0.20 -23.70 -13.91
CA GLU A 64 1.14 -23.81 -13.32
C GLU A 64 2.00 -22.68 -13.87
N LEU A 65 2.43 -21.79 -12.98
CA LEU A 65 3.39 -20.75 -13.30
C LEU A 65 4.74 -21.45 -13.51
N GLU A 66 5.09 -21.75 -14.75
CA GLU A 66 6.46 -22.13 -15.08
C GLU A 66 7.38 -20.94 -14.81
N ALA A 67 8.32 -21.11 -13.89
CA ALA A 67 9.46 -20.22 -13.75
C ALA A 67 10.43 -20.51 -14.91
N VAL A 68 10.63 -19.53 -15.79
CA VAL A 68 11.70 -19.53 -16.81
C VAL A 68 12.94 -18.88 -16.24
#